data_AF-A0A2S6QRC4-F1
#
_entry.id   AF-A0A2S6QRC4-F1
#
_cell.length_a   1.000
_cell.length_b   1.000
_cell.length_c   1.000
_cell.angle_alpha   90.00
_cell.angle_beta   90.00
_cell.angle_gamma   90.00
#
_symmetry.space_group_name_H-M   'P 1'
#
loop_
_entity.id
_entity.type
_entity.pdbx_description
1 polymer ?
#
loop_
_entity_poly.entity_id
_entity_poly.type
_entity_poly.pdbx_seq_one_letter_code
_entity_poly.pdbx_strand_id
1 'polypeptide(L)'
;MILKIAAILGFISVAFGAYADHGLSHSLSEADMHSITTAVRYNQLYAILIAAIGLTINSQQNKQHISAMNISGYLFITGTVLFSFGIYSAILLKVPALMHLAPLGGFTLMSAWLSLIYIATVYKRHKH
;
A
#
# COMPACT_ATOMS: atom_id res chain seq x y z
N MET A 1 -5.77 0.08 -14.55
CA MET A 1 -4.35 -0.16 -14.16
C MET A 1 -4.22 -0.47 -12.67
N ILE A 2 -4.84 0.33 -11.81
CA ILE A 2 -4.83 0.18 -10.34
C ILE A 2 -5.14 -1.25 -9.86
N LEU A 3 -6.21 -1.88 -10.36
CA LEU A 3 -6.55 -3.26 -9.97
C LEU A 3 -5.45 -4.28 -10.29
N LYS A 4 -4.74 -4.11 -11.41
CA LYS A 4 -3.61 -4.99 -11.78
C LYS A 4 -2.45 -4.81 -10.79
N ILE A 5 -2.14 -3.57 -10.42
CA ILE A 5 -1.09 -3.26 -9.44
C ILE A 5 -1.47 -3.83 -8.07
N ALA A 6 -2.73 -3.69 -7.66
CA ALA A 6 -3.23 -4.27 -6.42
C ALA A 6 -3.05 -5.79 -6.35
N ALA A 7 -3.37 -6.50 -7.44
CA ALA A 7 -3.18 -7.94 -7.53
C ALA A 7 -1.70 -8.33 -7.42
N ILE A 8 -0.80 -7.58 -8.04
CA ILE A 8 0.66 -7.79 -7.93
C ILE A 8 1.12 -7.55 -6.49
N LEU A 9 0.72 -6.45 -5.86
CA LEU A 9 1.06 -6.14 -4.46
C LEU A 9 0.55 -7.22 -3.51
N GLY A 10 -0.69 -7.67 -3.70
CA GLY A 10 -1.29 -8.75 -2.90
C GLY A 10 -0.53 -10.07 -3.05
N PHE A 11 -0.18 -10.44 -4.29
CA PHE A 11 0.65 -11.62 -4.55
C PHE A 11 2.01 -11.52 -3.84
N ILE A 12 2.72 -10.39 -4.00
CA ILE A 12 4.00 -10.16 -3.34
C ILE A 12 3.85 -10.24 -1.83
N SER A 13 2.79 -9.66 -1.27
CA SER A 13 2.56 -9.66 0.18
C SER A 13 2.37 -11.06 0.73
N VAL A 14 1.62 -11.94 0.04
CA VAL A 14 1.43 -13.33 0.47
C VAL A 14 2.74 -14.10 0.36
N ALA A 15 3.48 -13.93 -0.74
CA ALA A 15 4.76 -14.59 -0.95
C ALA A 15 5.79 -14.17 0.12
N PHE A 16 5.92 -12.87 0.39
CA PHE A 16 6.82 -12.34 1.42
C PHE A 16 6.40 -12.72 2.83
N GLY A 17 5.09 -12.75 3.13
CA GLY A 17 4.60 -13.21 4.43
C GLY A 17 5.00 -14.66 4.72
N ALA A 18 4.74 -15.57 3.77
CA ALA A 18 5.14 -16.96 3.90
C ALA A 18 6.66 -17.13 4.01
N TYR A 19 7.44 -16.37 3.23
CA TYR A 19 8.89 -16.41 3.29
C TYR A 19 9.45 -15.85 4.61
N ALA A 20 8.84 -14.81 5.17
CA ALA A 20 9.25 -14.25 6.45
C ALA A 20 9.11 -15.26 7.58
N ASP A 21 7.95 -15.91 7.69
CA ASP A 21 7.64 -16.83 8.79
C ASP A 21 8.44 -18.14 8.72
N HIS A 22 8.66 -18.68 7.52
CA HIS A 22 9.33 -19.98 7.34
C HIS A 22 10.81 -19.88 6.95
N GLY A 23 11.20 -18.86 6.18
CA GLY A 23 12.53 -18.74 5.58
C GLY A 23 13.47 -17.78 6.32
N LEU A 24 12.93 -16.76 6.98
CA LEU A 24 13.75 -15.71 7.61
C LEU A 24 13.76 -15.74 9.14
N SER A 25 12.78 -16.38 9.77
CA SER A 25 12.53 -16.34 11.22
C SER A 25 13.72 -16.77 12.10
N HIS A 26 14.60 -17.64 11.61
CA HIS A 26 15.82 -18.04 12.32
C HIS A 26 17.08 -17.24 11.97
N SER A 27 17.00 -16.37 10.96
CA SER A 27 18.15 -15.65 10.39
C SER A 27 18.18 -14.16 10.70
N LEU A 28 17.06 -13.60 11.18
CA LEU A 28 16.89 -12.19 11.48
C LEU A 28 16.85 -11.95 12.99
N SER A 29 17.25 -10.75 13.41
CA SER A 29 17.02 -10.29 14.78
C SER A 29 15.51 -10.14 15.04
N GLU A 30 15.10 -10.17 16.31
CA GLU A 30 13.70 -9.93 16.68
C GLU A 30 13.18 -8.57 16.18
N ALA A 31 14.04 -7.54 16.19
CA ALA A 31 13.71 -6.20 15.72
C ALA A 31 13.50 -6.14 14.19
N ASP A 32 14.36 -6.83 13.43
CA ASP A 32 14.22 -6.91 11.97
C ASP A 32 13.00 -7.75 11.59
N MET A 33 12.75 -8.84 12.30
CA MET A 33 11.57 -9.67 12.07
C MET A 33 10.28 -8.90 12.37
N HIS A 34 10.26 -8.08 13.42
CA HIS A 34 9.14 -7.18 13.72
C HIS A 34 8.91 -6.17 12.60
N SER A 35 9.98 -5.58 12.07
CA SER A 35 9.92 -4.62 10.95
C SER A 35 9.41 -5.27 9.67
N ILE A 36 9.91 -6.45 9.30
CA ILE A 36 9.42 -7.23 8.15
C ILE A 36 7.93 -7.57 8.32
N THR A 37 7.53 -8.05 9.49
CA THR A 37 6.13 -8.38 9.78
C THR A 37 5.22 -7.16 9.61
N THR A 38 5.67 -5.99 10.09
CA THR A 38 4.95 -4.73 9.91
C THR A 38 4.82 -4.35 8.44
N ALA A 39 5.90 -4.47 7.67
CA ALA A 39 5.89 -4.19 6.23
C ALA A 39 4.96 -5.13 5.45
N VAL A 40 4.93 -6.44 5.78
CA VAL A 40 3.97 -7.42 5.23
C VAL A 40 2.53 -7.02 5.54
N ARG A 41 2.22 -6.70 6.80
CA ARG A 41 0.86 -6.30 7.18
C ARG A 41 0.39 -5.06 6.41
N TYR A 42 1.25 -4.05 6.28
CA TYR A 42 0.93 -2.85 5.51
C TYR A 42 0.75 -3.16 4.01
N ASN A 43 1.63 -3.96 3.41
CA ASN A 43 1.52 -4.36 2.01
C ASN A 43 0.19 -5.09 1.74
N GLN A 44 -0.17 -6.03 2.62
CA GLN A 44 -1.40 -6.81 2.51
C GLN A 44 -2.65 -5.93 2.63
N LEU A 45 -2.71 -5.09 3.67
CA LEU A 45 -3.86 -4.23 3.92
C LEU A 45 -4.08 -3.26 2.77
N TYR A 46 -3.03 -2.61 2.30
CA TYR A 46 -3.15 -1.64 1.23
C TYR A 46 -3.35 -2.30 -0.14
N ALA A 47 -2.82 -3.49 -0.40
CA ALA A 47 -3.16 -4.24 -1.61
C ALA A 47 -4.68 -4.50 -1.70
N ILE A 48 -5.32 -4.90 -0.60
CA ILE A 48 -6.77 -5.12 -0.53
C ILE A 48 -7.53 -3.79 -0.76
N LEU A 49 -7.11 -2.72 -0.10
CA LEU A 49 -7.73 -1.39 -0.28
C LEU A 49 -7.61 -0.88 -1.72
N ILE A 50 -6.41 -1.00 -2.32
CA ILE A 50 -6.15 -0.59 -3.70
C ILE A 50 -6.97 -1.45 -4.67
N ALA A 51 -7.17 -2.74 -4.38
CA ALA A 51 -8.05 -3.61 -5.16
C ALA A 51 -9.51 -3.11 -5.11
N ALA A 52 -10.00 -2.74 -3.92
CA ALA A 52 -11.35 -2.17 -3.75
C ALA A 52 -11.52 -0.85 -4.51
N ILE A 53 -10.52 0.04 -4.48
CA ILE A 53 -10.50 1.27 -5.29
C ILE A 53 -10.50 0.93 -6.79
N GLY A 54 -9.68 -0.02 -7.22
CA GLY A 54 -9.61 -0.46 -8.62
C GLY A 54 -10.94 -1.03 -9.13
N LEU A 55 -11.63 -1.83 -8.33
CA LEU A 55 -12.96 -2.35 -8.64
C LEU A 55 -14.01 -1.22 -8.72
N THR A 56 -13.96 -0.27 -7.77
CA THR A 56 -14.87 0.88 -7.73
C THR A 56 -14.70 1.79 -8.96
N ILE A 57 -13.46 1.99 -9.42
CA ILE A 57 -13.17 2.75 -10.64
C ILE A 57 -13.79 2.06 -11.86
N ASN A 58 -13.64 0.73 -11.97
CA ASN A 58 -14.15 -0.03 -13.11
C ASN A 58 -15.68 -0.03 -13.19
N SER A 59 -16.39 0.13 -12.06
CA SER A 59 -17.86 0.19 -12.01
C SER A 59 -18.43 1.61 -12.12
N GLN A 60 -17.60 2.64 -12.21
CA GLN A 60 -18.04 4.04 -12.23
C GLN A 60 -18.16 4.59 -13.67
N GLN A 61 -19.11 5.49 -13.90
CA GLN A 61 -19.30 6.18 -15.18
C GLN A 61 -18.95 7.68 -15.12
N ASN A 62 -19.03 8.29 -13.93
CA ASN A 62 -18.66 9.69 -13.74
C ASN A 62 -17.13 9.87 -13.86
N LYS A 63 -16.70 10.53 -14.95
CA LYS A 63 -15.28 10.78 -15.27
C LYS A 63 -14.54 11.57 -14.19
N GLN A 64 -15.19 12.55 -13.56
CA GLN A 64 -14.58 13.36 -12.51
C GLN A 64 -14.31 12.50 -11.25
N HIS A 65 -15.29 11.67 -10.87
CA HIS A 65 -15.13 10.73 -9.76
C HIS A 65 -14.04 9.69 -10.03
N ILE A 66 -13.96 9.17 -11.26
CA ILE A 66 -12.90 8.26 -11.71
C ILE A 66 -11.53 8.93 -11.58
N SER A 67 -11.39 10.18 -12.04
CA SER A 67 -10.14 10.93 -11.94
C SER A 67 -9.67 11.10 -10.49
N ALA A 68 -10.59 11.50 -9.61
CA ALA A 68 -10.28 11.67 -8.19
C ALA A 68 -9.90 10.34 -7.51
N MET A 69 -10.64 9.26 -7.78
CA MET A 69 -10.32 7.92 -7.28
C MET A 69 -8.97 7.40 -7.81
N ASN A 70 -8.59 7.73 -9.05
CA ASN A 70 -7.26 7.39 -9.57
C ASN A 70 -6.15 8.07 -8.76
N ILE A 71 -6.29 9.35 -8.43
CA ILE A 71 -5.31 10.08 -7.61
C ILE A 71 -5.16 9.40 -6.24
N SER A 72 -6.27 9.09 -5.57
CA SER A 72 -6.25 8.39 -4.28
C SER A 72 -5.58 7.01 -4.41
N GLY A 73 -5.94 6.23 -5.44
CA GLY A 73 -5.34 4.93 -5.69
C GLY A 73 -3.83 4.98 -5.92
N TYR A 74 -3.33 5.95 -6.69
CA TYR A 74 -1.88 6.11 -6.89
C TYR A 74 -1.15 6.57 -5.63
N LEU A 75 -1.78 7.40 -4.78
CA LEU A 75 -1.21 7.74 -3.47
C LEU A 75 -1.08 6.50 -2.59
N PHE A 76 -2.10 5.64 -2.53
CA PHE A 76 -2.00 4.37 -1.77
C PHE A 76 -0.92 3.45 -2.34
N ILE A 77 -0.82 3.32 -3.67
CA ILE A 77 0.23 2.52 -4.32
C ILE A 77 1.62 3.05 -3.94
N THR A 78 1.87 4.34 -4.15
CA THR A 78 3.17 4.97 -3.86
C THR A 78 3.51 4.86 -2.37
N GLY A 79 2.55 5.13 -1.50
CA GLY A 79 2.74 5.02 -0.06
C GLY A 79 3.06 3.59 0.39
N THR A 80 2.40 2.59 -0.18
CA THR A 80 2.66 1.17 0.09
C THR A 80 4.05 0.75 -0.36
N VAL A 81 4.47 1.19 -1.57
CA VAL A 81 5.80 0.89 -2.09
C VAL A 81 6.87 1.51 -1.20
N LEU A 82 6.78 2.81 -0.91
CA LEU A 82 7.75 3.49 -0.05
C LEU A 82 7.81 2.89 1.36
N PHE A 83 6.65 2.55 1.93
CA PHE A 83 6.57 1.98 3.28
C PHE A 83 7.10 0.55 3.33
N SER A 84 6.43 -0.37 2.65
CA SER A 84 6.70 -1.80 2.78
C SER A 84 7.98 -2.21 2.04
N PHE A 85 8.17 -1.75 0.80
CA PHE A 85 9.34 -2.15 0.01
C PHE A 85 10.60 -1.42 0.47
N GLY A 86 10.47 -0.24 1.08
CA GLY A 86 11.57 0.41 1.79
C GLY A 86 12.12 -0.45 2.92
N ILE A 87 11.23 -0.98 3.78
CA ILE A 87 11.62 -1.89 4.88
C ILE A 87 12.16 -3.22 4.36
N TYR A 88 11.47 -3.86 3.39
CA TYR A 88 11.95 -5.10 2.79
C TYR A 88 13.36 -4.96 2.24
N SER A 89 13.60 -3.90 1.46
CA SER A 89 14.90 -3.65 0.84
C SER A 89 15.96 -3.31 1.88
N ALA A 90 15.62 -2.51 2.90
CA ALA A 90 16.56 -2.15 3.96
C ALA A 90 17.12 -3.38 4.68
N ILE A 91 16.25 -4.33 5.00
CA ILE A 91 16.61 -5.52 5.79
C ILE A 91 17.26 -6.58 4.88
N LEU A 92 16.64 -6.92 3.75
CA LEU A 92 17.14 -7.99 2.88
C LEU A 92 18.45 -7.62 2.17
N LEU A 93 18.61 -6.36 1.76
CA LEU A 93 19.85 -5.90 1.12
C LEU A 93 20.88 -5.41 2.14
N LYS A 94 20.55 -5.41 3.43
CA LYS A 94 21.39 -4.86 4.51
C LYS A 94 21.80 -3.41 4.25
N VAL A 95 20.86 -2.59 3.82
CA VAL A 95 21.03 -1.14 3.55
C VAL A 95 20.11 -0.34 4.49
N PRO A 96 20.53 -0.05 5.74
CA PRO A 96 19.68 0.60 6.74
C PRO A 96 19.13 1.97 6.32
N ALA A 97 19.85 2.68 5.44
CA ALA A 97 19.43 3.98 4.92
C ALA A 97 18.06 3.93 4.23
N LEU A 98 17.65 2.79 3.66
CA LEU A 98 16.35 2.63 3.01
C LEU A 98 15.17 2.65 4.00
N MET A 99 15.41 2.49 5.31
CA MET A 99 14.38 2.65 6.34
C MET A 99 13.77 4.05 6.35
N HIS A 100 14.49 5.08 5.89
CA HIS A 100 13.97 6.45 5.78
C HIS A 100 12.85 6.60 4.74
N LEU A 101 12.69 5.63 3.84
CA LEU A 101 11.54 5.59 2.93
C LEU A 101 10.23 5.28 3.67
N ALA A 102 10.29 4.58 4.80
CA ALA A 102 9.09 4.17 5.53
C ALA A 102 8.30 5.35 6.12
N PRO A 103 8.92 6.32 6.81
CA PRO A 103 8.23 7.55 7.22
C PRO A 103 7.59 8.30 6.04
N LEU A 104 8.30 8.41 4.91
CA LEU A 104 7.78 9.08 3.71
C LEU A 104 6.57 8.34 3.12
N GLY A 105 6.63 7.01 3.11
CA GLY A 105 5.49 6.15 2.76
C GLY A 105 4.31 6.34 3.72
N GLY A 106 4.57 6.43 5.02
CA GLY A 106 3.56 6.70 6.04
C GLY A 106 2.83 8.03 5.81
N PHE A 107 3.57 9.12 5.58
CA PHE A 107 2.98 10.41 5.24
C PHE A 107 2.15 10.35 3.94
N THR A 108 2.66 9.64 2.93
CA THR A 108 1.95 9.45 1.65
C THR A 108 0.64 8.68 1.85
N LEU A 109 0.64 7.64 2.69
CA LEU A 109 -0.57 6.87 3.05
C LEU A 109 -1.58 7.73 3.82
N MET A 110 -1.13 8.60 4.73
CA MET A 110 -2.02 9.55 5.42
C MET A 110 -2.67 10.52 4.42
N SER A 111 -1.90 11.07 3.47
CA SER A 111 -2.43 11.91 2.40
C SER A 111 -3.42 11.15 1.49
N ALA A 112 -3.18 9.86 1.23
CA ALA A 112 -4.09 9.00 0.46
C ALA A 112 -5.45 8.86 1.16
N TRP A 113 -5.46 8.65 2.48
CA TRP A 113 -6.67 8.61 3.29
C TRP A 113 -7.42 9.95 3.29
N LEU A 114 -6.71 11.06 3.45
CA LEU A 114 -7.32 12.41 3.36
C LEU A 114 -7.95 12.65 1.98
N SER A 115 -7.29 12.20 0.92
CA SER A 115 -7.85 12.24 -0.44
C SER A 115 -9.14 11.42 -0.55
N LEU A 116 -9.19 10.22 0.03
CA LEU A 116 -10.38 9.38 0.01
C LEU A 116 -11.55 10.00 0.81
N ILE A 117 -11.27 10.62 1.96
CA ILE A 117 -12.26 11.39 2.74
C ILE A 117 -12.84 12.55 1.91
N TYR A 118 -11.98 13.29 1.21
CA TYR A 118 -12.41 14.38 0.33
C TYR A 118 -13.34 13.86 -0.79
N ILE A 119 -12.99 12.76 -1.44
CA ILE A 119 -13.81 12.15 -2.50
C ILE A 119 -15.18 11.75 -1.95
N ALA A 120 -15.22 11.10 -0.78
CA ALA A 120 -16.45 10.65 -0.15
C ALA A 120 -17.40 11.80 0.23
N THR A 121 -16.87 12.98 0.59
CA THR A 121 -17.67 14.14 0.99
C THR A 121 -18.17 14.97 -0.18
N VAL A 122 -17.32 15.20 -1.18
CA VAL A 122 -17.66 16.06 -2.33
C VAL A 122 -18.61 15.36 -3.29
N TYR A 123 -18.37 14.09 -3.63
CA TYR A 123 -19.17 13.42 -4.65
C TYR A 123 -20.50 12.86 -4.14
N LYS A 124 -20.68 12.75 -2.82
CA LYS A 124 -22.00 12.46 -2.23
C LYS A 124 -22.97 13.62 -2.39
N ARG A 125 -22.48 14.88 -2.47
CA ARG A 125 -23.31 16.07 -2.65
C ARG A 125 -23.84 16.26 -4.07
N HIS A 126 -23.25 15.63 -5.09
CA HIS A 126 -23.68 15.77 -6.49
C HIS A 126 -24.72 14.73 -6.94
N LYS A 127 -25.10 13.79 -6.07
CA LYS A 127 -26.10 12.75 -6.36
C LYS A 127 -27.47 13.04 -5.74
N HIS A 128 -27.59 14.14 -5.01
CA HIS A 128 -28.83 14.70 -4.47
C HIS A 128 -29.12 16.01 -5.19
#